data_AF-A0A2N9YIX4-F1
#
_entry.id   AF-A0A2N9YIX4-F1
#
_cell.length_a   1.000
_cell.length_b   1.000
_cell.length_c   1.000
_cell.angle_alpha   90.00
_cell.angle_beta   90.00
_cell.angle_gamma   90.00
#
_symmetry.space_group_name_H-M   'P 1'
#
loop_
_entity.id
_entity.type
_entity.pdbx_description
1 polymer ?
#
loop_
_entity_poly.entity_id
_entity_poly.type
_entity_poly.pdbx_seq_one_letter_code
_entity_poly.pdbx_strand_id
1 'polypeptide(L)'
;MRLITFFAMGLFLVAPWVFAEQVVFGAYVVHYSAVNTTAIPETMAKKYQIMQDKHYAMLNVSVFQQVEGQADKSVVANISAKVRDSSGKEQEITLRLLKDEGVEGASYVGIFVFQDKIPLEFVLAVDPNLQGAMHPITFSQTFFSD
;
A
#
# COMPACT_ATOMS: atom_id res chain seq x y z
N MET A 1 36.80 3.51 46.15
CA MET A 1 37.05 3.54 44.69
C MET A 1 35.79 3.03 44.00
N ARG A 2 35.15 3.89 43.17
CA ARG A 2 34.16 3.56 42.10
C ARG A 2 32.79 3.03 42.59
N LEU A 3 31.66 3.39 41.98
CA LEU A 3 31.38 3.47 40.55
C LEU A 3 30.26 4.50 40.27
N ILE A 4 30.50 5.40 39.30
CA ILE A 4 29.52 6.33 38.75
C ILE A 4 28.66 5.54 37.76
N THR A 5 27.36 5.42 38.03
CA THR A 5 26.42 4.78 37.11
C THR A 5 26.04 5.78 36.02
N PHE A 6 26.62 5.63 34.84
CA PHE A 6 26.21 6.33 33.62
C PHE A 6 24.81 5.83 33.21
N PHE A 7 23.81 6.69 33.32
CA PHE A 7 22.50 6.48 32.70
C PHE A 7 22.63 6.83 31.20
N ALA A 8 22.95 5.83 30.38
CA ALA A 8 22.95 5.98 28.93
C ALA A 8 21.49 6.00 28.45
N MET A 9 20.96 7.21 28.25
CA MET A 9 19.67 7.46 27.61
C MET A 9 19.77 7.03 26.14
N GLY A 10 19.31 5.81 25.84
CA GLY A 10 19.27 5.28 24.49
C GLY A 10 18.33 6.09 23.61
N LEU A 11 18.86 6.64 22.52
CA LEU A 11 18.10 7.31 21.46
C LEU A 11 17.17 6.28 20.79
N PHE A 12 15.89 6.31 21.14
CA PHE A 12 14.87 5.49 20.49
C PHE A 12 14.57 6.10 19.11
N LEU A 13 15.14 5.53 18.06
CA LEU A 13 14.75 5.84 16.68
C LEU A 13 13.30 5.39 16.50
N VAL A 14 12.37 6.33 16.57
CA VAL A 14 10.96 6.08 16.22
C VAL A 14 10.92 5.94 14.70
N ALA A 15 11.01 4.70 14.21
CA ALA A 15 10.75 4.44 12.80
C ALA A 15 9.29 4.78 12.50
N PRO A 16 8.98 5.51 11.41
CA PRO A 16 7.60 5.75 11.03
C PRO A 16 6.93 4.40 10.75
N TRP A 17 5.88 4.10 11.50
CA TRP A 17 5.06 2.91 11.27
C TRP A 17 4.32 3.10 9.94
N VAL A 18 4.76 2.40 8.90
CA VAL A 18 3.98 2.23 7.68
C VAL A 18 2.94 1.16 7.97
N PHE A 19 1.70 1.58 8.26
CA PHE A 19 0.59 0.63 8.40
C PHE A 19 0.19 0.15 7.00
N ALA A 20 0.44 -1.14 6.74
CA ALA A 20 -0.23 -1.85 5.65
C ALA A 20 -1.49 -2.49 6.23
N GLU A 21 -2.64 -2.17 5.66
CA GLU A 21 -3.92 -2.75 6.06
C GLU A 21 -4.18 -4.03 5.26
N GLN A 22 -5.02 -4.92 5.82
CA GLN A 22 -5.38 -6.17 5.16
C GLN A 22 -6.85 -6.52 5.34
N VAL A 23 -7.41 -7.23 4.37
CA VAL A 23 -8.73 -7.86 4.47
C VAL A 23 -8.64 -9.31 4.00
N VAL A 24 -9.37 -10.19 4.66
CA VAL A 24 -9.41 -11.63 4.36
C VAL A 24 -10.75 -12.02 3.74
N PHE A 25 -10.71 -12.77 2.65
CA PHE A 25 -11.88 -13.30 1.94
C PHE A 25 -11.69 -14.79 1.64
N GLY A 26 -12.34 -15.66 2.42
CA GLY A 26 -12.12 -17.10 2.30
C GLY A 26 -10.65 -17.46 2.51
N ALA A 27 -10.02 -18.05 1.50
CA ALA A 27 -8.59 -18.40 1.52
C ALA A 27 -7.67 -17.28 0.98
N TYR A 28 -8.18 -16.08 0.73
CA TYR A 28 -7.40 -14.99 0.16
C TYR A 28 -7.18 -13.85 1.16
N VAL A 29 -5.98 -13.29 1.15
CA VAL A 29 -5.61 -12.08 1.91
C VAL A 29 -5.23 -11.00 0.92
N VAL A 30 -5.88 -9.85 1.04
CA VAL A 30 -5.55 -8.65 0.27
C VAL A 30 -4.85 -7.67 1.20
N HIS A 31 -3.57 -7.41 0.94
CA HIS A 31 -2.84 -6.31 1.57
C HIS A 31 -2.97 -5.07 0.71
N TYR A 32 -3.21 -3.93 1.34
CA TYR A 32 -3.27 -2.66 0.65
C TYR A 32 -2.65 -1.55 1.50
N SER A 33 -2.06 -0.59 0.81
CA SER A 33 -1.52 0.61 1.44
C SER A 33 -1.52 1.76 0.45
N ALA A 34 -1.61 2.98 0.98
CA ALA A 34 -1.48 4.18 0.17
C ALA A 34 -0.53 5.18 0.83
N VAL A 35 0.46 5.67 0.08
CA VAL A 35 1.52 6.55 0.60
C VAL A 35 1.84 7.68 -0.37
N ASN A 36 2.35 8.81 0.13
CA ASN A 36 2.93 9.82 -0.74
C ASN A 36 4.14 9.22 -1.48
N THR A 37 4.32 9.54 -2.76
CA THR A 37 5.44 9.00 -3.54
C THR A 37 6.81 9.45 -3.01
N THR A 38 6.87 10.56 -2.26
CA THR A 38 8.08 11.01 -1.57
C THR A 38 8.53 10.07 -0.44
N ALA A 39 7.62 9.27 0.12
CA ALA A 39 7.93 8.29 1.16
C ALA A 39 8.51 6.99 0.61
N ILE A 40 8.48 6.79 -0.72
CA ILE A 40 8.99 5.58 -1.35
C ILE A 40 10.53 5.62 -1.35
N PRO A 41 11.23 4.52 -1.00
CA PRO A 41 12.69 4.48 -1.09
C PRO A 41 13.18 4.79 -2.51
N GLU A 42 14.22 5.63 -2.64
CA GLU A 42 14.76 6.08 -3.93
C GLU A 42 15.12 4.90 -4.87
N THR A 43 15.64 3.80 -4.30
CA THR A 43 15.97 2.58 -5.05
C THR A 43 14.74 1.95 -5.70
N MET A 44 13.62 1.87 -4.99
CA MET A 44 12.34 1.37 -5.49
C MET A 44 11.72 2.34 -6.49
N ALA A 45 11.78 3.65 -6.20
CA ALA A 45 11.28 4.68 -7.09
C ALA A 45 11.97 4.64 -8.46
N LYS A 46 13.31 4.53 -8.49
CA LYS A 46 14.07 4.36 -9.73
C LYS A 46 13.74 3.03 -10.43
N LYS A 47 13.76 1.92 -9.70
CA LYS A 47 13.52 0.58 -10.24
C LYS A 47 12.17 0.48 -10.94
N TYR A 48 11.13 1.04 -10.33
CA TYR A 48 9.77 1.00 -10.85
C TYR A 48 9.35 2.26 -11.60
N GLN A 49 10.27 3.19 -11.85
CA GLN A 49 9.99 4.46 -12.56
C GLN A 49 8.82 5.21 -11.91
N ILE A 50 8.81 5.29 -10.59
CA ILE A 50 7.86 6.08 -9.81
C ILE A 50 8.47 7.45 -9.60
N MET A 51 7.81 8.48 -10.12
CA MET A 51 8.20 9.86 -9.85
C MET A 51 7.91 10.18 -8.38
N GLN A 52 8.93 10.66 -7.66
CA GLN A 52 8.77 11.13 -6.30
C GLN A 52 8.39 12.61 -6.32
N ASP A 53 7.13 12.90 -6.02
CA ASP A 53 6.59 14.25 -6.03
C ASP A 53 5.51 14.38 -4.95
N LYS A 54 5.54 15.50 -4.22
CA LYS A 54 4.69 15.73 -3.06
C LYS A 54 3.20 15.82 -3.37
N HIS A 55 2.79 15.95 -4.64
CA HIS A 55 1.39 15.98 -5.07
C HIS A 55 0.89 14.61 -5.59
N TYR A 56 1.75 13.60 -5.59
CA TYR A 56 1.43 12.26 -6.06
C TYR A 56 1.46 11.27 -4.91
N ALA A 57 0.45 10.41 -4.88
CA ALA A 57 0.36 9.27 -4.01
C ALA A 57 0.40 7.97 -4.81
N MET A 58 0.80 6.91 -4.14
CA MET A 58 0.86 5.56 -4.65
C MET A 58 -0.09 4.67 -3.84
N LEU A 59 -1.00 4.01 -4.54
CA LEU A 59 -1.74 2.86 -4.02
C LEU A 59 -0.95 1.59 -4.36
N ASN A 60 -0.72 0.73 -3.37
CA ASN A 60 -0.22 -0.62 -3.54
C ASN A 60 -1.28 -1.62 -3.10
N VAL A 61 -1.50 -2.66 -3.91
CA VAL A 61 -2.40 -3.78 -3.59
C VAL A 61 -1.69 -5.08 -3.92
N SER A 62 -1.66 -6.00 -2.96
CA SER A 62 -1.05 -7.32 -3.13
C SER A 62 -2.05 -8.38 -2.67
N VAL A 63 -2.15 -9.47 -3.44
CA VAL A 63 -3.11 -10.54 -3.18
C VAL A 63 -2.36 -11.84 -2.94
N PHE A 64 -2.72 -12.51 -1.86
CA PHE A 64 -2.15 -13.78 -1.45
C PHE A 64 -3.24 -14.81 -1.23
N GLN A 65 -2.92 -16.07 -1.48
CA GLN A 65 -3.73 -17.21 -1.13
C GLN A 65 -3.07 -17.94 0.04
N GLN A 66 -3.83 -18.12 1.12
CA GLN A 66 -3.44 -18.93 2.25
C GLN A 66 -3.46 -20.40 1.84
N VAL A 67 -2.38 -21.10 2.14
CA VAL A 67 -2.24 -22.53 1.88
C VAL A 67 -1.89 -23.20 3.20
N GLU A 68 -2.73 -24.14 3.64
CA GLU A 68 -2.57 -24.80 4.93
C GLU A 68 -1.19 -25.47 5.05
N GLY A 69 -0.47 -25.16 6.13
CA GLY A 69 0.87 -25.69 6.39
C GLY A 69 1.97 -25.14 5.49
N GLN A 70 1.71 -24.10 4.70
CA GLN A 70 2.68 -23.46 3.81
C GLN A 70 2.67 -21.94 3.97
N ALA A 71 3.69 -21.27 3.43
CA ALA A 71 3.70 -19.83 3.33
C ALA A 71 2.62 -19.34 2.35
N ASP A 72 2.05 -18.17 2.63
CA ASP A 72 1.06 -17.53 1.78
C ASP A 72 1.64 -17.31 0.37
N LYS A 73 0.88 -17.75 -0.64
CA LYS A 73 1.30 -17.70 -2.03
C LYS A 73 0.74 -16.46 -2.69
N SER A 74 1.59 -15.59 -3.21
CA SER A 74 1.11 -14.46 -4.01
C SER A 74 0.42 -14.94 -5.30
N VAL A 75 -0.71 -14.32 -5.63
CA VAL A 75 -1.53 -14.64 -6.79
C VAL A 75 -1.82 -13.39 -7.63
N VAL A 76 -2.07 -13.61 -8.92
CA VAL A 76 -2.56 -12.57 -9.83
C VAL A 76 -4.06 -12.43 -9.62
N ALA A 77 -4.54 -11.19 -9.55
CA ALA A 77 -5.94 -10.83 -9.39
C ALA A 77 -6.39 -9.81 -10.44
N ASN A 78 -7.69 -9.73 -10.67
CA ASN A 78 -8.30 -8.59 -11.34
C ASN A 78 -8.65 -7.56 -10.26
N ILE A 79 -8.18 -6.32 -10.42
CA ILE A 79 -8.37 -5.26 -9.43
C ILE A 79 -8.82 -4.00 -10.13
N SER A 80 -9.98 -3.48 -9.71
CA SER A 80 -10.38 -2.11 -10.03
C SER A 80 -10.14 -1.22 -8.82
N ALA A 81 -9.63 -0.02 -9.02
CA ALA A 81 -9.38 0.94 -7.96
C ALA A 81 -9.84 2.33 -8.37
N LYS A 82 -10.47 3.03 -7.44
CA LYS A 82 -10.76 4.46 -7.56
C LYS A 82 -10.66 5.12 -6.19
N VAL A 83 -10.51 6.43 -6.21
CA VAL A 83 -10.64 7.29 -5.03
C VAL A 83 -11.82 8.23 -5.21
N ARG A 84 -12.48 8.54 -4.10
CA ARG A 84 -13.56 9.52 -4.01
C ARG A 84 -13.21 10.54 -2.93
N ASP A 85 -13.30 11.82 -3.24
CA ASP A 85 -13.17 12.86 -2.21
C ASP A 85 -14.50 13.11 -1.47
N SER A 86 -14.45 13.93 -0.41
CA SER A 86 -15.64 14.26 0.38
C SER A 86 -16.73 15.01 -0.39
N SER A 87 -16.44 15.54 -1.59
CA SER A 87 -17.42 16.17 -2.48
C SER A 87 -18.11 15.17 -3.42
N GLY A 88 -17.67 13.90 -3.39
CA GLY A 88 -18.18 12.84 -4.25
C GLY A 88 -17.51 12.78 -5.63
N LYS A 89 -16.47 13.60 -5.87
CA LYS A 89 -15.70 13.52 -7.11
C LYS A 89 -14.86 12.25 -7.11
N GLU A 90 -14.97 11.47 -8.17
CA GLU A 90 -14.24 10.23 -8.34
C GLU A 90 -13.05 10.39 -9.30
N GLN A 91 -11.99 9.64 -9.04
CA GLN A 91 -10.84 9.49 -9.91
C GLN A 91 -10.45 8.02 -9.96
N GLU A 92 -10.42 7.45 -11.16
CA GLU A 92 -9.92 6.09 -11.37
C GLU A 92 -8.41 6.02 -11.13
N ILE A 93 -7.96 4.91 -10.57
CA ILE A 93 -6.54 4.61 -10.37
C ILE A 93 -6.16 3.46 -11.28
N THR A 94 -5.41 3.76 -12.34
CA THR A 94 -4.87 2.73 -13.23
C THR A 94 -3.77 1.96 -12.51
N LEU A 95 -4.00 0.67 -12.31
CA LEU A 95 -3.04 -0.24 -11.67
C LEU A 95 -2.16 -0.91 -12.71
N ARG A 96 -0.85 -0.93 -12.46
CA ARG A 96 0.11 -1.75 -13.20
C ARG A 96 0.63 -2.87 -12.31
N LEU A 97 0.73 -4.06 -12.88
CA LEU A 97 1.30 -5.21 -12.21
C LEU A 97 2.83 -5.12 -12.24
N LEU A 98 3.43 -5.02 -11.07
CA LEU A 98 4.86 -5.14 -10.86
C LEU A 98 5.16 -6.60 -10.47
N LYS A 99 5.99 -7.25 -11.27
CA LYS A 99 6.59 -8.55 -10.98
C LYS A 99 8.09 -8.33 -10.86
N ASP A 100 8.65 -8.70 -9.73
CA ASP A 100 10.08 -8.58 -9.49
C ASP A 100 10.62 -9.94 -9.07
N GLU A 101 11.81 -10.30 -9.55
CA GLU A 101 12.47 -11.57 -9.21
C GLU A 101 12.96 -11.60 -7.75
N GLY A 102 12.84 -10.48 -7.01
CA GLY A 102 13.23 -10.35 -5.60
C GLY A 102 12.16 -9.80 -4.65
N VAL A 103 10.93 -9.53 -5.12
CA VAL A 103 9.79 -9.24 -4.24
C VAL A 103 8.90 -10.47 -4.26
N GLU A 104 8.64 -11.06 -3.09
CA GLU A 104 7.77 -12.22 -2.96
C GLU A 104 6.31 -11.83 -3.26
N GLY A 105 6.00 -11.62 -4.54
CA GLY A 105 4.63 -11.54 -5.02
C GLY A 105 4.32 -10.49 -6.08
N ALA A 106 3.18 -10.69 -6.73
CA ALA A 106 2.51 -9.75 -7.61
C ALA A 106 2.02 -8.54 -6.80
N SER A 107 2.52 -7.35 -7.10
CA SER A 107 2.01 -6.08 -6.55
C SER A 107 1.40 -5.22 -7.63
N TYR A 108 0.21 -4.71 -7.37
CA TYR A 108 -0.52 -3.80 -8.23
C TYR A 108 -0.32 -2.39 -7.72
N VAL A 109 0.37 -1.58 -8.51
CA VAL A 109 0.72 -0.21 -8.13
C VAL A 109 0.00 0.77 -9.02
N GLY A 110 -0.66 1.76 -8.41
CA GLY A 110 -1.28 2.88 -9.11
C GLY A 110 -0.77 4.20 -8.56
N ILE A 111 -0.42 5.12 -9.45
CA ILE A 111 0.00 6.48 -9.10
C ILE A 111 -1.14 7.44 -9.46
N PHE A 112 -1.46 8.34 -8.54
CA PHE A 112 -2.56 9.27 -8.70
C PHE A 112 -2.24 10.60 -8.02
N VAL A 113 -2.79 11.69 -8.55
CA VAL A 113 -2.71 13.01 -7.93
C VAL A 113 -3.70 13.13 -6.78
N PHE A 114 -3.37 13.90 -5.75
CA PHE A 114 -4.27 14.18 -4.63
C PHE A 114 -4.32 15.68 -4.32
N GLN A 115 -5.35 16.09 -3.57
CA GLN A 115 -5.46 17.45 -3.01
C GLN A 115 -5.03 17.44 -1.55
N ASP A 116 -4.24 18.43 -1.16
CA ASP A 116 -3.70 18.54 0.21
C ASP A 116 -4.80 18.52 1.27
N LYS A 117 -4.62 17.70 2.31
CA LYS A 117 -5.51 17.66 3.50
C LYS A 117 -6.97 17.30 3.19
N ILE A 118 -7.27 16.80 1.99
CA ILE A 118 -8.59 16.27 1.64
C ILE A 118 -8.63 14.76 1.94
N PRO A 119 -9.58 14.29 2.76
CA PRO A 119 -9.79 12.86 2.95
C PRO A 119 -10.24 12.20 1.65
N LEU A 120 -9.60 11.09 1.28
CA LEU A 120 -9.96 10.27 0.13
C LEU A 120 -10.47 8.92 0.61
N GLU A 121 -11.66 8.53 0.16
CA GLU A 121 -12.21 7.18 0.26
C GLU A 121 -11.71 6.36 -0.93
N PHE A 122 -10.92 5.33 -0.64
CA PHE A 122 -10.48 4.35 -1.63
C PHE A 122 -11.57 3.28 -1.76
N VAL A 123 -11.93 2.98 -3.00
CA VAL A 123 -12.86 1.91 -3.33
C VAL A 123 -12.14 0.94 -4.25
N LEU A 124 -11.81 -0.22 -3.71
CA LEU A 124 -11.21 -1.33 -4.45
C LEU A 124 -12.26 -2.41 -4.68
N ALA A 125 -12.16 -3.09 -5.81
CA ALA A 125 -12.85 -4.37 -6.02
C ALA A 125 -11.83 -5.38 -6.52
N VAL A 126 -11.72 -6.50 -5.82
CA VAL A 126 -10.70 -7.52 -6.06
C VAL A 126 -11.37 -8.84 -6.43
N ASP A 127 -11.03 -9.39 -7.58
CA ASP A 127 -11.34 -10.76 -7.98
C ASP A 127 -10.04 -11.58 -7.91
N PRO A 128 -9.81 -12.28 -6.78
CA PRO A 128 -8.53 -12.91 -6.47
C PRO A 128 -8.33 -14.26 -7.17
N ASN A 129 -9.38 -14.84 -7.76
CA ASN A 129 -9.34 -16.15 -8.41
C ASN A 129 -9.68 -16.09 -9.91
N LEU A 130 -9.93 -14.89 -10.45
CA LEU A 130 -10.25 -14.63 -11.86
C LEU A 130 -11.52 -15.35 -12.32
N GLN A 131 -12.45 -15.61 -11.40
CA GLN A 131 -13.75 -16.25 -11.71
C GLN A 131 -14.90 -15.23 -11.79
N GLY A 132 -14.59 -13.93 -11.70
CA GLY A 132 -15.55 -12.83 -11.86
C GLY A 132 -16.23 -12.38 -10.57
N ALA A 133 -15.93 -13.01 -9.43
CA ALA A 133 -16.45 -12.58 -8.14
C ALA A 133 -15.62 -11.41 -7.58
N MET A 134 -16.19 -10.21 -7.62
CA MET A 134 -15.54 -8.99 -7.12
C MET A 134 -15.82 -8.78 -5.64
N HIS A 135 -14.77 -8.71 -4.84
CA HIS A 135 -14.82 -8.43 -3.40
C HIS A 135 -14.51 -6.96 -3.13
N PRO A 136 -15.45 -6.17 -2.59
CA PRO A 136 -15.22 -4.76 -2.32
C PRO A 136 -14.36 -4.56 -1.07
N ILE A 137 -13.44 -3.59 -1.14
CA ILE A 137 -12.64 -3.10 -0.01
C ILE A 137 -12.76 -1.58 -0.02
N THR A 138 -12.98 -1.00 1.16
CA THR A 138 -13.05 0.45 1.32
C THR A 138 -12.24 0.88 2.53
N PHE A 139 -11.41 1.90 2.35
CA PHE A 139 -10.63 2.52 3.41
C PHE A 139 -10.43 4.00 3.10
N SER A 140 -10.07 4.79 4.11
CA SER A 140 -9.90 6.24 3.97
C SER A 140 -8.49 6.66 4.34
N GLN A 141 -7.89 7.52 3.53
CA GLN A 141 -6.57 8.08 3.81
C GLN A 141 -6.54 9.57 3.43
N THR A 142 -5.89 10.35 4.27
CA THR A 142 -5.59 11.77 4.00
C THR A 142 -4.11 11.91 3.68
N PHE A 143 -3.80 12.71 2.65
CA PHE A 143 -2.43 12.98 2.22
C PHE A 143 -2.05 14.44 2.46
N PHE A 144 -0.74 14.66 2.58
CA PHE A 144 -0.12 15.94 2.85
C PHE A 144 0.98 16.19 1.82
N SER A 145 1.07 17.42 1.34
CA SER A 145 1.97 17.89 0.29
C SER A 145 2.96 18.96 0.77
N ASP A 146 3.09 19.10 2.09
CA ASP A 146 3.98 20.07 2.74
C ASP A 146 5.47 19.78 2.43
#